data_AF-A0A937TTI7-F1
#
_entry.id   AF-A0A937TTI7-F1
#
_cell.length_a   1.000
_cell.length_b   1.000
_cell.length_c   1.000
_cell.angle_alpha   90.00
_cell.angle_beta   90.00
_cell.angle_gamma   90.00
#
_symmetry.space_group_name_H-M   'P 1'
#
loop_
_entity.id
_entity.type
_entity.pdbx_description
1 polymer ?
#
loop_
_entity_poly.entity_id
_entity_poly.type
_entity_poly.pdbx_seq_one_letter_code
_entity_poly.pdbx_strand_id
1 'polypeptide(L)'
;MKKILILIIFFYILALLQTSFLIHFNFFKITPNLILITVLLLNLLEEPRKNNGIFGAVISGFFWDIFSDGLIGFHILILVGLAILIKVILRNYLRPPKWQ
;
A
#
# COMPACT_ATOMS: atom_id res chain seq x y z
N MET A 1 10.67 2.21 -15.34
CA MET A 1 10.33 0.76 -15.43
C MET A 1 10.93 -0.07 -14.30
N LYS A 2 12.26 -0.06 -14.07
CA LYS A 2 12.90 -0.84 -12.98
C LYS A 2 12.23 -0.69 -11.60
N LYS A 3 11.87 0.54 -11.20
CA LYS A 3 11.17 0.82 -9.92
C LYS A 3 9.81 0.13 -9.79
N ILE A 4 9.02 0.11 -10.86
CA ILE A 4 7.70 -0.53 -10.85
C ILE A 4 7.87 -2.05 -10.76
N LEU A 5 8.82 -2.62 -11.50
CA LEU A 5 9.14 -4.05 -11.41
C LEU A 5 9.54 -4.45 -9.97
N ILE A 6 10.38 -3.65 -9.32
CA ILE A 6 10.76 -3.86 -7.91
C ILE A 6 9.53 -3.82 -7.01
N LEU A 7 8.63 -2.85 -7.19
CA LEU A 7 7.38 -2.77 -6.41
C LEU A 7 6.48 -3.99 -6.62
N ILE A 8 6.35 -4.47 -7.86
CA ILE A 8 5.56 -5.67 -8.18
C ILE A 8 6.12 -6.88 -7.43
N ILE A 9 7.43 -7.13 -7.55
CA ILE A 9 8.10 -8.26 -6.90
C ILE A 9 7.97 -8.14 -5.37
N PHE A 10 8.20 -6.94 -4.83
CA PHE A 10 8.11 -6.69 -3.40
C PHE A 10 6.71 -6.94 -2.84
N PHE A 11 5.66 -6.40 -3.47
CA PHE A 11 4.28 -6.63 -3.02
C PHE A 11 3.81 -8.07 -3.24
N TYR A 12 4.30 -8.74 -4.27
CA TYR A 12 4.06 -10.18 -4.46
C TYR A 12 4.61 -11.00 -3.30
N ILE A 13 5.87 -10.76 -2.90
CA ILE A 13 6.49 -11.45 -1.75
C ILE A 13 5.73 -11.13 -0.46
N LEU A 14 5.35 -9.87 -0.25
CA LEU A 14 4.55 -9.48 0.92
C LEU A 14 3.19 -10.18 0.97
N ALA A 15 2.50 -10.27 -0.16
CA ALA A 15 1.22 -10.97 -0.23
C ALA A 15 1.38 -12.45 0.12
N LEU A 16 2.37 -13.13 -0.45
CA LEU A 16 2.68 -14.51 -0.11
C LEU A 16 3.05 -14.70 1.35
N LEU A 17 3.86 -13.80 1.93
CA LEU A 17 4.22 -13.85 3.34
C LEU A 17 2.98 -13.68 4.23
N GLN A 18 2.09 -12.76 3.85
CA GLN A 18 0.85 -12.50 4.57
C GLN A 18 -0.08 -13.71 4.55
N THR A 19 -0.31 -14.32 3.39
CA THR A 19 -1.28 -15.42 3.24
C THR A 19 -0.74 -16.76 3.69
N SER A 20 0.55 -17.02 3.51
CA SER A 20 1.14 -18.33 3.80
C SER A 20 1.72 -18.42 5.22
N PHE A 21 2.27 -17.34 5.76
CA PHE A 21 2.94 -17.37 7.07
C PHE A 21 2.10 -16.66 8.14
N LEU A 22 1.76 -15.38 7.93
CA LEU A 22 1.12 -14.55 8.96
C LEU A 22 -0.28 -15.02 9.37
N ILE A 23 -1.00 -15.72 8.49
CA ILE A 23 -2.35 -16.23 8.82
C ILE A 23 -2.34 -17.14 10.05
N HIS A 24 -1.21 -17.79 10.34
CA HIS A 24 -1.02 -18.64 11.53
C HIS A 24 -0.78 -17.83 12.82
N PHE A 25 -0.34 -16.57 12.69
CA PHE A 25 -0.06 -15.65 13.80
C PHE A 25 -1.27 -14.76 14.07
N ASN A 26 -2.33 -15.38 14.57
CA ASN A 26 -3.57 -14.66 14.87
C ASN A 26 -3.55 -14.13 16.31
N PHE A 27 -3.00 -12.95 16.52
CA PHE A 27 -2.98 -12.29 17.84
C PHE A 27 -4.37 -11.71 18.14
N PHE A 28 -5.04 -12.17 19.19
CA PHE A 28 -6.37 -11.67 19.58
C PHE A 28 -7.42 -11.68 18.45
N LYS A 29 -7.36 -12.66 17.53
CA LYS A 29 -8.22 -12.76 16.32
C LYS A 29 -8.00 -11.63 15.29
N ILE A 30 -6.91 -10.89 15.41
CA ILE A 30 -6.52 -9.85 14.45
C ILE A 30 -5.21 -10.28 13.78
N THR A 31 -5.26 -10.50 12.48
CA THR A 31 -4.07 -10.72 11.66
C THR A 31 -3.58 -9.36 11.12
N PRO A 32 -2.32 -8.96 11.39
CA PRO A 32 -1.77 -7.72 10.85
C PRO A 32 -1.77 -7.75 9.32
N ASN A 33 -2.27 -6.69 8.69
CA ASN A 33 -2.25 -6.57 7.24
C ASN A 33 -0.99 -5.82 6.78
N LEU A 34 0.01 -6.59 6.37
CA LEU A 34 1.29 -6.07 5.92
C LEU A 34 1.15 -5.22 4.66
N ILE A 35 0.25 -5.58 3.75
CA ILE A 35 0.00 -4.82 2.52
C ILE A 35 -0.49 -3.40 2.86
N LEU A 36 -1.52 -3.29 3.70
CA LEU A 36 -2.11 -2.03 4.13
C LEU A 36 -1.07 -1.15 4.84
N ILE A 37 -0.34 -1.72 5.81
CA ILE A 37 0.71 -1.01 6.55
C ILE A 37 1.79 -0.51 5.60
N THR A 38 2.21 -1.34 4.65
CA THR A 38 3.23 -0.96 3.66
C THR A 38 2.76 0.17 2.75
N VAL A 39 1.51 0.12 2.27
CA VAL A 39 0.94 1.20 1.43
C VAL A 39 0.82 2.50 2.21
N LEU A 40 0.42 2.44 3.49
CA LEU A 40 0.39 3.58 4.39
C LEU A 40 1.78 4.21 4.52
N LEU A 41 2.78 3.42 4.88
CA LEU A 41 4.16 3.90 5.03
C LEU A 41 4.70 4.49 3.71
N LEU A 42 4.46 3.83 2.59
CA LEU A 42 4.92 4.30 1.29
C LEU A 42 4.30 5.68 0.96
N ASN A 43 2.99 5.87 1.20
CA ASN A 43 2.35 7.16 0.95
C ASN A 43 2.71 8.25 1.96
N LEU A 44 3.00 7.89 3.22
CA LEU A 44 3.42 8.83 4.26
C LEU A 44 4.87 9.32 4.08
N LEU A 45 5.76 8.43 3.65
CA LEU A 45 7.19 8.73 3.49
C LEU A 45 7.54 9.27 2.11
N GLU A 46 6.68 9.06 1.10
CA GLU A 46 6.88 9.60 -0.23
C GLU A 46 6.58 11.11 -0.28
N GLU A 47 7.36 11.86 -1.06
CA GLU A 47 7.06 13.26 -1.36
C GLU A 47 5.64 13.42 -1.95
N PRO A 48 4.83 14.40 -1.49
CA PRO A 48 3.43 14.54 -1.91
C PRO A 48 3.19 14.71 -3.41
N ARG A 49 4.22 15.09 -4.18
CA ARG A 49 4.15 15.29 -5.64
C ARG A 49 4.46 14.03 -6.45
N LYS A 50 5.09 13.03 -5.86
CA LYS A 50 5.40 11.76 -6.53
C LYS A 50 4.17 10.86 -6.46
N ASN A 51 4.09 9.86 -7.35
CA ASN A 51 2.91 8.99 -7.47
C ASN A 51 3.19 7.52 -7.16
N ASN A 52 4.38 7.15 -6.65
CA ASN A 52 4.72 5.74 -6.44
C ASN A 52 3.82 5.07 -5.40
N GLY A 53 3.32 5.80 -4.40
CA GLY A 53 2.37 5.28 -3.42
C GLY A 53 0.98 4.99 -3.97
N ILE A 54 0.57 5.70 -5.04
CA ILE A 54 -0.67 5.38 -5.75
C ILE A 54 -0.46 4.14 -6.61
N PHE A 55 0.66 4.05 -7.35
CA PHE A 55 1.00 2.84 -8.10
C PHE A 55 1.15 1.61 -7.18
N GLY A 56 1.77 1.81 -6.02
CA GLY A 56 1.89 0.78 -4.99
C GLY A 56 0.53 0.34 -4.47
N ALA A 57 -0.40 1.27 -4.23
CA ALA A 57 -1.78 0.95 -3.84
C ALA A 57 -2.52 0.12 -4.89
N VAL A 58 -2.38 0.43 -6.18
CA VAL A 58 -2.98 -0.35 -7.27
C VAL A 58 -2.40 -1.77 -7.32
N ILE A 59 -1.08 -1.89 -7.35
CA ILE A 59 -0.38 -3.18 -7.47
C ILE A 59 -0.66 -4.07 -6.26
N SER A 60 -0.56 -3.51 -5.07
CA SER A 60 -0.76 -4.24 -3.82
C SER A 60 -2.23 -4.59 -3.57
N GLY A 61 -3.16 -3.71 -3.93
CA GLY A 61 -4.60 -4.02 -3.91
C GLY A 61 -4.95 -5.15 -4.85
N PHE A 62 -4.36 -5.16 -6.05
CA PHE A 62 -4.56 -6.26 -7.00
C PHE A 62 -4.06 -7.59 -6.46
N PHE A 63 -2.87 -7.62 -5.86
CA PHE A 63 -2.37 -8.84 -5.22
C PHE A 63 -3.22 -9.26 -4.02
N TRP A 64 -3.64 -8.31 -3.18
CA TRP A 64 -4.51 -8.63 -2.06
C TRP A 64 -5.83 -9.23 -2.56
N ASP A 65 -6.45 -8.63 -3.57
CA ASP A 65 -7.67 -9.16 -4.20
C ASP A 65 -7.46 -10.59 -4.72
N ILE A 66 -6.37 -10.89 -5.43
CA ILE A 66 -6.08 -12.23 -5.97
C ILE A 66 -5.87 -13.27 -4.87
N PHE A 67 -5.16 -12.90 -3.80
CA PHE A 67 -4.81 -13.81 -2.71
C PHE A 67 -5.86 -13.84 -1.60
N SER A 68 -7.00 -13.18 -1.78
CA SER A 68 -8.14 -13.21 -0.87
C SER A 68 -9.37 -13.80 -1.54
N ASP A 69 -10.29 -14.37 -0.75
CA ASP A 69 -11.56 -14.90 -1.26
C ASP A 69 -12.58 -13.79 -1.64
N GLY A 70 -12.13 -12.54 -1.78
CA GLY A 70 -12.96 -11.36 -1.99
C GLY A 70 -13.24 -11.03 -3.46
N LEU A 71 -13.99 -9.94 -3.68
CA LEU A 71 -14.24 -9.40 -5.02
C LEU A 71 -13.01 -8.69 -5.56
N ILE A 72 -12.56 -9.08 -6.76
CA ILE A 72 -11.45 -8.41 -7.45
C ILE A 72 -11.80 -6.94 -7.71
N GLY A 73 -10.91 -6.04 -7.30
CA GLY A 73 -11.06 -4.60 -7.41
C GLY A 73 -11.49 -3.92 -6.11
N PHE A 74 -11.99 -4.65 -5.11
CA PHE A 74 -12.43 -4.06 -3.86
C PHE A 74 -11.26 -3.46 -3.07
N HIS A 75 -10.18 -4.23 -2.87
CA HIS A 75 -9.01 -3.74 -2.15
C HIS A 75 -8.25 -2.68 -2.96
N ILE A 76 -8.23 -2.78 -4.29
CA ILE A 76 -7.67 -1.72 -5.16
C ILE A 76 -8.36 -0.39 -4.88
N LEU A 77 -9.70 -0.33 -4.91
CA LEU A 77 -10.45 0.90 -4.72
C LEU A 77 -10.19 1.51 -3.34
N ILE A 78 -10.20 0.69 -2.30
CA ILE A 78 -9.96 1.14 -0.92
C ILE A 78 -8.54 1.70 -0.78
N LEU A 79 -7.52 0.95 -1.21
CA LEU A 79 -6.13 1.38 -1.05
C LEU A 79 -5.79 2.60 -1.90
N VAL A 80 -6.33 2.70 -3.11
CA VAL A 80 -6.15 3.88 -3.97
C VAL A 80 -6.83 5.10 -3.37
N GLY A 81 -8.08 4.96 -2.90
CA GLY A 81 -8.79 6.04 -2.23
C GLY A 81 -8.03 6.55 -1.00
N LEU A 82 -7.49 5.62 -0.22
CA LEU A 82 -6.69 5.93 0.97
C LEU A 82 -5.34 6.59 0.61
N ALA A 83 -4.65 6.11 -0.42
CA ALA A 83 -3.41 6.72 -0.92
C ALA A 83 -3.65 8.17 -1.40
N ILE A 84 -4.74 8.42 -2.14
CA ILE A 84 -5.12 9.75 -2.58
C ILE A 84 -5.43 10.65 -1.38
N LEU A 85 -6.23 10.16 -0.41
CA LEU A 85 -6.57 10.91 0.80
C LEU A 85 -5.32 11.35 1.55
N ILE A 86 -4.37 10.44 1.76
CA ILE A 86 -3.09 10.75 2.42
C ILE A 86 -2.34 11.83 1.66
N LYS A 87 -2.25 11.74 0.33
CA LYS A 87 -1.54 12.75 -0.47
C LYS A 87 -2.19 14.12 -0.43
N VAL A 88 -3.52 14.17 -0.44
CA VAL A 88 -4.27 15.43 -0.30
C VAL A 88 -3.95 16.07 1.05
N ILE A 89 -3.99 15.29 2.14
CA ILE A 89 -3.65 15.76 3.48
C ILE A 89 -2.19 16.25 3.53
N LEU A 90 -1.23 15.42 3.14
CA LEU A 90 0.19 15.78 3.19
C LEU A 90 0.49 17.03 2.34
N ARG A 91 -0.11 17.16 1.16
CA ARG A 91 0.09 18.33 0.30
C ARG A 91 -0.44 19.63 0.91
N ASN A 92 -1.54 19.56 1.67
CA ASN A 92 -2.18 20.72 2.27
C ASN A 92 -1.52 21.13 3.60
N TYR A 93 -1.10 20.14 4.41
CA TYR A 93 -0.60 20.39 5.77
C TYR A 93 0.93 20.39 5.88
N LEU A 94 1.64 19.57 5.10
CA LEU A 94 3.10 19.54 5.05
C LEU A 94 3.58 20.31 3.82
N ARG A 95 3.56 21.65 3.90
CA ARG A 95 4.45 22.45 3.03
C ARG A 95 5.88 22.15 3.48
N PRO A 96 6.75 21.53 2.66
CA PRO A 96 8.17 21.51 2.99
C PRO A 96 8.64 22.96 3.08
N PRO A 97 9.42 23.33 4.12
CA PRO A 97 9.98 24.67 4.20
C PRO A 97 10.73 24.95 2.90
N LYS A 98 10.41 26.08 2.26
CA LYS A 98 11.24 26.62 1.20
C LYS A 98 12.55 27.04 1.88
N TRP A 99 13.56 26.19 1.82
CA TRP A 99 14.93 26.63 2.07
C TRP A 99 15.26 27.59 0.93
N GLN A 100 15.11 28.90 1.22
CA GLN A 100 15.59 30.00 0.38
C GLN A 100 17.10 30.11 0.53
#